data_AF-A0A1U7DQ78-F1
#
_entry.id   AF-A0A1U7DQ78-F1
#
_cell.length_a   1.000
_cell.length_b   1.000
_cell.length_c   1.000
_cell.angle_alpha   90.00
_cell.angle_beta   90.00
_cell.angle_gamma   90.00
#
_symmetry.space_group_name_H-M   'P 1'
#
loop_
_entity.id
_entity.type
_entity.pdbx_description
1 polymer ?
#
loop_
_entity_poly.entity_id
_entity_poly.type
_entity_poly.pdbx_seq_one_letter_code
_entity_poly.pdbx_strand_id
1 'polypeptide(L)'
;MAEPTGIFIEFAIDEKGIKKLLNHKFEKAAYNKKLGYYFCELLYDCNDNPGNVFILNYHVKSNKCFIAYVLNHFEKSLIQPLIGSLQIISSLKSPQTTEYSIISSTFPEVLEAYKITDGKVAQTNQALPSDIVTNLMDRFWSFSENNAFPEPNIALTKRNYFYKNFKNYYKKYLGYIEEIERPHKIAKATKDNPYHLFDNFYTYDNRVFEFRNHTKQIIELPQSDPVSFRDVAGIKADKNFVYNAVLAPNSPPSTIKVGSFTKNNPDAIWQWVIMEGIDGESFNYVKEKWDTVYWKDKNAVFIYKNKELIKLEGADRSSFTYLDFCYGKDNNHIFYLDQVIPIDVNNYTLNKNGFIYDKKNVFHYENQLELDAGTFKVLKYESEVNPFMGEFILEDKNGRYSYNRKRKDELIRPISNP
;
A
#
# COMPACT_ATOMS: atom_id res chain seq x y z
N MET A 1 21.28 11.14 -16.86
CA MET A 1 20.74 10.93 -15.50
C MET A 1 21.92 10.92 -14.56
N ALA A 2 21.87 11.64 -13.43
CA ALA A 2 22.93 11.56 -12.44
C ALA A 2 22.98 10.13 -11.89
N GLU A 3 24.16 9.58 -11.69
CA GLU A 3 24.29 8.24 -11.11
C GLU A 3 23.87 8.25 -9.64
N PRO A 4 23.12 7.23 -9.18
CA PRO A 4 22.79 7.11 -7.76
C PRO A 4 24.07 7.15 -6.93
N THR A 5 24.09 8.02 -5.93
CA THR A 5 25.30 8.31 -5.15
C THR A 5 24.91 8.41 -3.68
N GLY A 6 25.77 7.91 -2.81
CA GLY A 6 25.43 7.78 -1.40
C GLY A 6 26.64 7.58 -0.50
N ILE A 7 26.36 7.51 0.79
CA ILE A 7 27.34 7.17 1.81
C ILE A 7 27.21 5.69 2.19
N PHE A 8 28.35 5.02 2.34
CA PHE A 8 28.47 3.62 2.70
C PHE A 8 29.44 3.48 3.87
N ILE A 9 29.13 2.61 4.83
CA ILE A 9 30.03 2.27 5.93
C ILE A 9 29.74 0.86 6.45
N GLU A 10 30.78 0.08 6.67
CA GLU A 10 30.74 -1.15 7.47
C GLU A 10 31.67 -1.00 8.67
N PHE A 11 31.22 -1.37 9.86
CA PHE A 11 32.03 -1.31 11.07
C PHE A 11 31.74 -2.43 12.05
N ALA A 12 32.77 -2.81 12.82
CA ALA A 12 32.62 -3.79 13.88
C ALA A 12 31.93 -3.16 15.09
N ILE A 13 30.86 -3.79 15.58
CA ILE A 13 30.12 -3.36 16.77
C ILE A 13 29.35 -4.56 17.36
N ASP A 14 29.27 -4.65 18.68
CA ASP A 14 28.46 -5.68 19.34
C ASP A 14 26.99 -5.25 19.47
N GLU A 15 26.10 -6.17 19.89
CA GLU A 15 24.67 -5.87 19.96
C GLU A 15 24.38 -4.80 21.03
N LYS A 16 25.23 -4.67 22.05
CA LYS A 16 25.12 -3.62 23.07
C LYS A 16 25.48 -2.25 22.50
N GLY A 17 26.52 -2.18 21.67
CA GLY A 17 27.01 -0.99 21.00
C GLY A 17 25.98 -0.45 20.02
N ILE A 18 25.39 -1.29 19.15
CA ILE A 18 24.36 -0.82 18.23
C ILE A 18 23.12 -0.29 18.95
N LYS A 19 22.73 -0.91 20.09
CA LYS A 19 21.64 -0.37 20.94
C LYS A 19 21.99 1.00 21.54
N LYS A 20 23.26 1.20 21.95
CA LYS A 20 23.74 2.52 22.41
C LYS A 20 23.77 3.53 21.27
N LEU A 21 24.20 3.13 20.08
CA LEU A 21 24.24 3.96 18.88
C LEU A 21 22.85 4.52 18.56
N LEU A 22 21.83 3.68 18.50
CA LEU A 22 20.46 4.11 18.22
C LEU A 22 19.87 5.03 19.30
N ASN A 23 20.30 4.86 20.56
CA ASN A 23 19.87 5.71 21.67
C ASN A 23 20.73 6.97 21.85
N HIS A 24 21.82 7.12 21.12
CA HIS A 24 22.74 8.24 21.29
C HIS A 24 22.03 9.54 20.91
N LYS A 25 22.27 10.58 21.71
CA LYS A 25 21.74 11.92 21.47
C LYS A 25 22.20 12.43 20.10
N PHE A 26 21.27 12.95 19.31
CA PHE A 26 21.51 13.48 17.98
C PHE A 26 20.48 14.58 17.67
N GLU A 27 20.90 15.84 17.80
CA GLU A 27 20.00 17.01 17.76
C GLU A 27 19.32 17.23 16.40
N LYS A 28 19.94 16.70 15.33
CA LYS A 28 19.43 16.81 13.97
C LYS A 28 18.19 15.94 13.72
N ALA A 29 17.93 14.92 14.55
CA ALA A 29 16.70 14.15 14.45
C ALA A 29 15.49 15.04 14.82
N ALA A 30 14.41 14.97 14.07
CA ALA A 30 13.15 15.66 14.37
C ALA A 30 12.52 15.10 15.65
N TYR A 31 12.47 13.76 15.79
CA TYR A 31 11.81 13.08 16.89
C TYR A 31 12.78 12.56 17.97
N ASN A 32 12.48 12.86 19.24
CA ASN A 32 13.22 12.41 20.45
C ASN A 32 14.72 12.74 20.49
N LYS A 33 15.27 13.43 19.47
CA LYS A 33 16.69 13.82 19.38
C LYS A 33 17.65 12.64 19.55
N LYS A 34 17.34 11.50 18.93
CA LYS A 34 18.19 10.29 18.95
C LYS A 34 18.57 9.84 17.55
N LEU A 35 19.78 9.30 17.41
CA LEU A 35 20.30 8.86 16.12
C LEU A 35 19.43 7.77 15.47
N GLY A 36 18.84 6.88 16.27
CA GLY A 36 17.92 5.87 15.76
C GLY A 36 16.68 6.45 15.09
N TYR A 37 16.19 7.62 15.50
CA TYR A 37 15.06 8.28 14.83
C TYR A 37 15.50 9.11 13.62
N TYR A 38 16.71 9.65 13.60
CA TYR A 38 17.29 10.18 12.36
C TYR A 38 17.40 9.09 11.28
N PHE A 39 17.80 7.87 11.65
CA PHE A 39 17.76 6.74 10.71
C PHE A 39 16.33 6.38 10.26
N CYS A 40 15.31 6.62 11.10
CA CYS A 40 13.91 6.48 10.67
C CYS A 40 13.50 7.57 9.67
N GLU A 41 13.97 8.81 9.84
CA GLU A 41 13.78 9.89 8.86
C GLU A 41 14.36 9.50 7.49
N LEU A 42 15.58 8.96 7.45
CA LEU A 42 16.21 8.49 6.21
C LEU A 42 15.40 7.37 5.54
N LEU A 43 14.88 6.42 6.31
CA LEU A 43 14.01 5.38 5.76
C LEU A 43 12.67 5.92 5.27
N TYR A 44 12.11 6.90 5.98
CA TYR A 44 10.82 7.49 5.64
C TYR A 44 10.90 8.31 4.36
N ASP A 45 11.98 9.08 4.18
CA ASP A 45 12.29 9.83 2.95
C ASP A 45 12.32 8.95 1.69
N CYS A 46 12.74 7.68 1.83
CA CYS A 46 12.71 6.73 0.72
C CYS A 46 11.29 6.38 0.24
N ASN A 47 10.23 6.62 1.03
CA ASN A 47 8.85 6.40 0.57
C ASN A 47 8.42 7.45 -0.46
N ASP A 48 8.89 8.69 -0.30
CA ASP A 48 8.49 9.83 -1.14
C ASP A 48 9.42 10.02 -2.35
N ASN A 49 10.59 9.35 -2.34
CA ASN A 49 11.62 9.48 -3.35
C ASN A 49 12.01 8.11 -3.94
N PRO A 50 11.25 7.61 -4.93
CA PRO A 50 11.55 6.34 -5.58
C PRO A 50 13.00 6.27 -6.08
N GLY A 51 13.68 5.18 -5.77
CA GLY A 51 15.09 4.96 -6.10
C GLY A 51 16.09 5.39 -5.01
N ASN A 52 15.67 6.17 -4.00
CA ASN A 52 16.47 6.32 -2.78
C ASN A 52 16.49 5.01 -2.00
N VAL A 53 17.63 4.69 -1.37
CA VAL A 53 17.81 3.44 -0.62
C VAL A 53 18.47 3.73 0.73
N PHE A 54 17.81 3.32 1.82
CA PHE A 54 18.40 3.32 3.16
C PHE A 54 18.50 1.90 3.72
N ILE A 55 19.69 1.56 4.24
CA ILE A 55 19.98 0.26 4.85
C ILE A 55 20.61 0.48 6.22
N LEU A 56 20.15 -0.28 7.21
CA LEU A 56 20.75 -0.38 8.55
C LEU A 56 20.83 -1.85 8.94
N ASN A 57 21.77 -2.57 8.33
CA ASN A 57 21.97 -3.98 8.59
C ASN A 57 22.86 -4.20 9.81
N TYR A 58 22.52 -5.18 10.64
CA TYR A 58 23.39 -5.68 11.70
C TYR A 58 23.44 -7.20 11.67
N HIS A 59 24.64 -7.75 11.44
CA HIS A 59 24.86 -9.17 11.36
C HIS A 59 25.42 -9.71 12.69
N VAL A 60 24.56 -10.38 13.45
CA VAL A 60 24.83 -10.84 14.82
C VAL A 60 26.06 -11.75 14.91
N LYS A 61 26.24 -12.68 13.95
CA LYS A 61 27.34 -13.65 14.02
C LYS A 61 28.71 -13.01 13.81
N SER A 62 28.79 -11.98 12.97
CA SER A 62 30.06 -11.30 12.66
C SER A 62 30.27 -10.03 13.45
N ASN A 63 29.30 -9.59 14.27
CA ASN A 63 29.33 -8.30 14.96
C ASN A 63 29.68 -7.15 14.03
N LYS A 64 29.05 -7.12 12.84
CA LYS A 64 29.24 -6.05 11.85
C LYS A 64 27.92 -5.32 11.61
N CYS A 65 27.99 -4.00 11.57
CA CYS A 65 26.91 -3.13 11.14
C CYS A 65 27.28 -2.52 9.80
N PHE A 66 26.34 -2.56 8.86
CA PHE A 66 26.45 -1.91 7.56
C PHE A 66 25.34 -0.86 7.44
N ILE A 67 25.73 0.37 7.08
CA ILE A 67 24.81 1.48 6.83
C ILE A 67 25.06 1.98 5.42
N ALA A 68 23.97 2.16 4.66
CA ALA A 68 24.01 2.83 3.38
C ALA A 68 22.83 3.82 3.27
N TYR A 69 23.08 4.99 2.70
CA TYR A 69 22.04 5.91 2.26
C TYR A 69 22.40 6.43 0.87
N VAL A 70 21.67 5.96 -0.13
CA VAL A 70 21.90 6.24 -1.56
C VAL A 70 20.75 7.08 -2.08
N LEU A 71 21.10 8.15 -2.79
CA LEU A 71 20.18 9.10 -3.38
C LEU A 71 20.17 8.93 -4.90
N ASN A 72 18.98 8.79 -5.48
CA ASN A 72 18.81 8.80 -6.93
C ASN A 72 19.15 10.18 -7.53
N HIS A 73 18.88 11.24 -6.78
CA HIS A 73 19.30 12.61 -7.08
C HIS A 73 20.22 13.11 -5.97
N PHE A 74 21.53 12.96 -6.19
CA PHE A 74 22.52 13.26 -5.17
C PHE A 74 22.59 14.74 -4.82
N GLU A 75 22.35 15.05 -3.54
CA GLU A 75 22.61 16.35 -2.94
C GLU A 75 23.40 16.16 -1.63
N LYS A 76 24.61 16.73 -1.57
CA LYS A 76 25.51 16.55 -0.42
C LYS A 76 24.90 17.03 0.91
N SER A 77 24.03 18.05 0.87
CA SER A 77 23.37 18.59 2.06
C SER A 77 22.52 17.54 2.79
N LEU A 78 21.90 16.62 2.06
CA LEU A 78 21.01 15.57 2.58
C LEU A 78 21.78 14.48 3.33
N ILE A 79 23.01 14.19 2.91
CA ILE A 79 23.87 13.19 3.58
C ILE A 79 24.75 13.77 4.69
N GLN A 80 24.89 15.10 4.78
CA GLN A 80 25.75 15.74 5.77
C GLN A 80 25.43 15.41 7.24
N PRO A 81 24.15 15.30 7.65
CA PRO A 81 23.82 14.82 8.98
C PRO A 81 24.34 13.40 9.24
N LEU A 82 24.26 12.50 8.26
CA LEU A 82 24.77 11.14 8.36
C LEU A 82 26.31 11.10 8.46
N ILE A 83 27.03 11.94 7.71
CA ILE A 83 28.48 12.14 7.87
C ILE A 83 28.80 12.60 9.31
N GLY A 84 28.01 13.54 9.86
CA GLY A 84 28.15 13.98 11.25
C GLY A 84 27.94 12.88 12.29
N SER A 85 27.22 11.81 11.96
CA SER A 85 27.03 10.66 12.84
C SER A 85 28.26 9.73 12.92
N LEU A 86 29.20 9.84 11.98
CA LEU A 86 30.42 9.02 11.95
C LEU A 86 31.24 9.17 13.23
N GLN A 87 31.24 10.37 13.85
CA GLN A 87 31.93 10.60 15.11
C GLN A 87 31.29 9.83 16.29
N ILE A 88 29.98 9.62 16.26
CA ILE A 88 29.27 8.78 17.24
C ILE A 88 29.57 7.30 16.97
N ILE A 89 29.63 6.89 15.71
CA ILE A 89 30.02 5.52 15.33
C ILE A 89 31.44 5.24 15.81
N SER A 90 32.37 6.17 15.59
CA SER A 90 33.77 6.10 16.02
C SER A 90 33.95 5.87 17.52
N SER A 91 33.06 6.41 18.37
CA SER A 91 33.15 6.25 19.83
C SER A 91 32.46 4.99 20.38
N LEU A 92 31.69 4.27 19.55
CA LEU A 92 30.89 3.12 19.97
C LEU A 92 31.23 1.81 19.24
N LYS A 93 31.93 1.89 18.11
CA LYS A 93 32.45 0.73 17.38
C LYS A 93 33.46 -0.06 18.23
N SER A 94 33.81 -1.26 17.79
CA SER A 94 34.86 -2.06 18.43
C SER A 94 36.18 -1.26 18.51
N PRO A 95 36.85 -1.26 19.67
CA PRO A 95 38.16 -0.60 19.81
C PRO A 95 39.20 -1.24 18.88
N GLN A 96 40.27 -0.50 18.57
CA GLN A 96 41.46 -0.99 17.85
C GLN A 96 41.23 -1.40 16.38
N THR A 97 40.01 -1.27 15.86
CA THR A 97 39.74 -1.41 14.42
C THR A 97 39.91 -0.07 13.68
N THR A 98 40.24 -0.16 12.40
CA THR A 98 40.20 0.98 11.47
C THR A 98 39.20 0.66 10.37
N GLU A 99 38.22 1.53 10.21
CA GLU A 99 37.19 1.41 9.20
C GLU A 99 37.16 2.65 8.31
N TYR A 100 36.45 2.52 7.19
CA TYR A 100 36.29 3.60 6.24
C TYR A 100 34.82 3.76 5.89
N SER A 101 34.39 5.01 5.82
CA SER A 101 33.15 5.39 5.16
C SER A 101 33.48 6.09 3.85
N ILE A 102 32.73 5.79 2.81
CA ILE A 102 32.90 6.42 1.49
C ILE A 102 31.61 7.11 1.08
N ILE A 103 31.76 8.21 0.36
CA ILE A 103 30.71 8.76 -0.50
C ILE A 103 31.09 8.37 -1.91
N SER A 104 30.24 7.59 -2.57
CA SER A 104 30.53 7.00 -3.86
C SER A 104 29.28 6.94 -4.73
N SER A 105 29.44 7.01 -6.05
CA SER A 105 28.39 6.55 -6.95
C SER A 105 28.25 5.03 -6.81
N THR A 106 27.12 4.47 -7.28
CA THR A 106 26.92 3.02 -7.33
C THR A 106 27.79 2.32 -8.38
N PHE A 107 28.52 3.09 -9.21
CA PHE A 107 29.57 2.63 -10.12
C PHE A 107 30.93 3.12 -9.61
N PRO A 108 31.59 2.35 -8.73
CA PRO A 108 32.47 2.75 -7.60
C PRO A 108 33.44 3.94 -7.80
N GLU A 109 32.89 5.12 -8.10
CA GLU A 109 33.60 6.39 -8.16
C GLU A 109 33.50 7.05 -6.79
N VAL A 110 34.60 6.97 -6.03
CA VAL A 110 34.68 7.53 -4.68
C VAL A 110 34.87 9.04 -4.78
N LEU A 111 33.87 9.79 -4.32
CA LEU A 111 33.90 11.25 -4.23
C LEU A 111 34.64 11.71 -2.98
N GLU A 112 34.36 11.06 -1.84
CA GLU A 112 34.98 11.37 -0.55
C GLU A 112 35.16 10.11 0.28
N ALA A 113 36.16 10.11 1.14
CA ALA A 113 36.42 9.02 2.07
C ALA A 113 36.73 9.57 3.47
N TYR A 114 36.29 8.84 4.48
CA TYR A 114 36.49 9.14 5.89
C TYR A 114 37.11 7.93 6.57
N LYS A 115 38.30 8.13 7.15
CA LYS A 115 38.95 7.14 8.02
C LYS A 115 38.38 7.25 9.42
N ILE A 116 37.96 6.12 9.98
CA ILE A 116 37.29 6.02 11.27
C ILE A 116 38.14 5.14 12.17
N THR A 117 38.75 5.75 13.18
CA THR A 117 39.53 5.07 14.22
C THR A 117 38.83 5.22 15.56
N ASP A 118 39.42 4.70 16.64
CA ASP A 118 38.87 4.86 17.98
C ASP A 118 38.81 6.34 18.39
N GLY A 119 37.61 6.87 18.61
CA GLY A 119 37.36 8.26 19.00
C GLY A 119 37.68 9.35 17.98
N LYS A 120 38.12 9.03 16.75
CA LYS A 120 38.48 10.01 15.72
C LYS A 120 37.93 9.63 14.34
N VAL A 121 37.37 10.63 13.65
CA VAL A 121 37.03 10.60 12.23
C VAL A 121 37.86 11.65 11.50
N ALA A 122 38.46 11.27 10.37
CA ALA A 122 39.20 12.20 9.52
C ALA A 122 38.86 11.95 8.05
N GLN A 123 38.52 13.00 7.32
CA GLN A 123 38.45 12.94 5.86
C GLN A 123 39.85 12.63 5.30
N THR A 124 39.91 11.77 4.29
CA THR A 124 41.16 11.41 3.61
C THR A 124 41.06 11.75 2.13
N ASN A 125 42.14 12.35 1.61
CA ASN A 125 42.32 12.60 0.18
C ASN A 125 43.19 11.52 -0.48
N GLN A 126 43.68 10.55 0.30
CA GLN A 126 44.42 9.41 -0.23
C GLN A 126 43.43 8.44 -0.87
N ALA A 127 43.79 7.93 -2.06
CA ALA A 127 43.06 6.85 -2.70
C ALA A 127 42.95 5.66 -1.74
N LEU A 128 41.72 5.18 -1.52
CA LEU A 128 41.50 4.01 -0.70
C LEU A 128 41.97 2.75 -1.43
N PRO A 129 42.46 1.73 -0.70
CA PRO A 129 42.64 0.39 -1.23
C PRO A 129 41.37 -0.10 -1.95
N SER A 130 41.54 -0.68 -3.14
CA SER A 130 40.41 -1.08 -4.01
C SER A 130 39.52 -2.15 -3.37
N ASP A 131 40.09 -3.03 -2.54
CA ASP A 131 39.36 -4.03 -1.78
C ASP A 131 38.35 -3.40 -0.81
N ILE A 132 38.65 -2.26 -0.20
CA ILE A 132 37.73 -1.56 0.71
C ILE A 132 36.50 -1.06 -0.06
N VAL A 133 36.72 -0.40 -1.19
CA VAL A 133 35.64 0.14 -2.02
C VAL A 133 34.79 -1.00 -2.58
N THR A 134 35.42 -2.03 -3.15
CA THR A 134 34.75 -3.21 -3.68
C THR A 134 33.93 -3.92 -2.60
N ASN A 135 34.49 -4.14 -1.40
CA ASN A 135 33.77 -4.80 -0.31
C ASN A 135 32.51 -4.03 0.13
N LEU A 136 32.57 -2.70 0.22
CA LEU A 136 31.40 -1.89 0.57
C LEU A 136 30.34 -1.91 -0.53
N MET A 137 30.76 -1.89 -1.79
CA MET A 137 29.87 -1.91 -2.94
C MET A 137 29.21 -3.29 -3.12
N ASP A 138 29.98 -4.37 -3.03
CA ASP A 138 29.48 -5.74 -3.02
C ASP A 138 28.51 -5.94 -1.86
N ARG A 139 28.82 -5.38 -0.68
CA ARG A 139 27.92 -5.43 0.46
C ARG A 139 26.61 -4.72 0.17
N PHE A 140 26.63 -3.53 -0.41
CA PHE A 140 25.44 -2.80 -0.82
C PHE A 140 24.59 -3.60 -1.83
N TRP A 141 25.20 -4.07 -2.91
CA TRP A 141 24.50 -4.81 -3.96
C TRP A 141 24.00 -6.18 -3.50
N SER A 142 24.60 -6.77 -2.47
CA SER A 142 24.11 -8.02 -1.86
C SER A 142 22.70 -7.92 -1.26
N PHE A 143 22.18 -6.70 -1.05
CA PHE A 143 20.81 -6.49 -0.63
C PHE A 143 19.84 -6.44 -1.81
N SER A 144 20.29 -6.08 -3.01
CA SER A 144 19.43 -5.97 -4.20
C SER A 144 18.88 -7.33 -4.66
N GLU A 145 17.71 -7.31 -5.29
CA GLU A 145 17.10 -8.47 -5.95
C GLU A 145 16.77 -8.07 -7.39
N ASN A 146 17.27 -8.83 -8.37
CA ASN A 146 17.13 -8.52 -9.80
C ASN A 146 17.56 -7.08 -10.17
N ASN A 147 18.69 -6.63 -9.59
CA ASN A 147 19.23 -5.27 -9.75
C ASN A 147 18.30 -4.14 -9.28
N ALA A 148 17.34 -4.45 -8.40
CA ALA A 148 16.45 -3.48 -7.78
C ALA A 148 16.46 -3.60 -6.26
N PHE A 149 16.19 -2.48 -5.59
CA PHE A 149 15.94 -2.46 -4.15
C PHE A 149 14.42 -2.43 -3.91
N PRO A 150 13.92 -3.21 -2.93
CA PRO A 150 12.52 -3.19 -2.57
C PRO A 150 12.17 -1.87 -1.87
N GLU A 151 10.93 -1.42 -2.06
CA GLU A 151 10.34 -0.30 -1.31
C GLU A 151 10.47 -0.49 0.21
N PRO A 152 10.55 0.59 1.02
CA PRO A 152 10.79 0.53 2.46
C PRO A 152 9.91 -0.46 3.22
N ASN A 153 8.61 -0.51 2.91
CA ASN A 153 7.67 -1.42 3.56
C ASN A 153 8.01 -2.90 3.28
N ILE A 154 8.40 -3.22 2.05
CA ILE A 154 8.84 -4.58 1.67
C ILE A 154 10.19 -4.87 2.32
N ALA A 155 11.14 -3.93 2.25
CA ALA A 155 12.47 -4.05 2.85
C ALA A 155 12.41 -4.35 4.36
N LEU A 156 11.48 -3.71 5.09
CA LEU A 156 11.22 -3.94 6.51
C LEU A 156 10.70 -5.35 6.81
N THR A 157 10.10 -6.06 5.87
CA THR A 157 9.70 -7.47 6.07
C THR A 157 10.88 -8.43 5.92
N LYS A 158 11.91 -8.05 5.16
CA LYS A 158 13.09 -8.89 4.91
C LYS A 158 13.97 -9.01 6.15
N ARG A 159 14.64 -10.15 6.30
CA ARG A 159 15.46 -10.47 7.49
C ARG A 159 16.83 -9.78 7.50
N ASN A 160 17.36 -9.44 6.32
CA ASN A 160 18.71 -8.94 6.14
C ASN A 160 18.78 -7.41 6.06
N TYR A 161 17.73 -6.67 5.71
CA TYR A 161 17.84 -5.22 5.49
C TYR A 161 18.05 -4.39 6.76
N PHE A 162 17.28 -4.69 7.81
CA PHE A 162 17.24 -3.85 9.00
C PHE A 162 17.53 -4.64 10.27
N TYR A 163 18.30 -4.03 11.18
CA TYR A 163 18.45 -4.52 12.54
C TYR A 163 17.08 -4.72 13.20
N LYS A 164 16.85 -5.90 13.77
CA LYS A 164 15.54 -6.29 14.33
C LYS A 164 14.90 -5.24 15.25
N ASN A 165 15.68 -4.59 16.11
CA ASN A 165 15.16 -3.62 17.08
C ASN A 165 14.91 -2.23 16.46
N PHE A 166 15.47 -1.95 15.28
CA PHE A 166 15.22 -0.70 14.56
C PHE A 166 13.75 -0.60 14.11
N LYS A 167 13.10 -1.73 13.81
CA LYS A 167 11.66 -1.77 13.46
C LYS A 167 10.77 -1.12 14.53
N ASN A 168 11.13 -1.25 15.80
CA ASN A 168 10.41 -0.60 16.90
C ASN A 168 10.62 0.92 16.94
N TYR A 169 11.79 1.43 16.53
CA TYR A 169 12.01 2.86 16.35
C TYR A 169 11.14 3.38 15.21
N TYR A 170 11.16 2.69 14.06
CA TYR A 170 10.38 3.10 12.90
C TYR A 170 8.88 3.14 13.19
N LYS A 171 8.34 2.13 13.89
CA LYS A 171 6.94 2.15 14.33
C LYS A 171 6.58 3.38 15.17
N LYS A 172 7.45 3.75 16.13
CA LYS A 172 7.22 4.94 16.97
C LYS A 172 7.35 6.25 16.18
N TYR A 173 8.30 6.27 15.24
CA TYR A 173 8.48 7.40 14.34
C TYR A 173 7.27 7.62 13.43
N LEU A 174 6.71 6.55 12.84
CA LEU A 174 5.46 6.63 12.08
C LEU A 174 4.30 7.18 12.92
N GLY A 175 4.20 6.80 14.20
CA GLY A 175 3.23 7.39 15.12
C GLY A 175 3.44 8.89 15.31
N TYR A 176 4.68 9.35 15.48
CA TYR A 176 5.01 10.78 15.53
C TYR A 176 4.65 11.52 14.24
N ILE A 177 4.90 10.91 13.07
CA ILE A 177 4.52 11.49 11.77
C ILE A 177 3.01 11.72 11.72
N GLU A 178 2.23 10.68 11.98
CA GLU A 178 0.76 10.75 11.87
C GLU A 178 0.13 11.66 12.94
N GLU A 179 0.62 11.63 14.18
CA GLU A 179 -0.02 12.34 15.29
C GLU A 179 0.45 13.80 15.43
N ILE A 180 1.66 14.13 14.96
CA ILE A 180 2.28 15.43 15.23
C ILE A 180 2.72 16.11 13.94
N GLU A 181 3.59 15.49 13.14
CA GLU A 181 4.22 16.17 12.02
C GLU A 181 3.24 16.48 10.89
N ARG A 182 2.47 15.48 10.46
CA ARG A 182 1.49 15.60 9.38
C ARG A 182 0.40 16.63 9.74
N PRO A 183 -0.26 16.58 10.92
CA PRO A 183 -1.21 17.62 11.33
C PRO A 183 -0.61 19.04 11.34
N HIS A 184 0.64 19.19 11.77
CA HIS A 184 1.32 20.49 11.78
C HIS A 184 1.62 21.01 10.36
N LYS A 185 2.03 20.12 9.43
CA LYS A 185 2.22 20.45 8.02
C LYS A 185 0.89 20.85 7.37
N ILE A 186 -0.17 20.10 7.63
CA ILE A 186 -1.54 20.42 7.17
C ILE A 186 -1.98 21.80 7.67
N ALA A 187 -1.78 22.10 8.96
CA ALA A 187 -2.18 23.37 9.56
C ALA A 187 -1.43 24.59 8.98
N LYS A 188 -0.23 24.37 8.43
CA LYS A 188 0.59 25.42 7.79
C LYS A 188 0.37 25.55 6.29
N ALA A 189 -0.38 24.65 5.67
CA ALA A 189 -0.56 24.61 4.24
C ALA A 189 -1.38 25.81 3.76
N THR A 190 -0.86 26.51 2.73
CA THR A 190 -1.50 27.68 2.12
C THR A 190 -1.77 27.40 0.65
N LYS A 191 -2.62 28.22 0.01
CA LYS A 191 -2.91 28.06 -1.42
C LYS A 191 -1.65 28.09 -2.31
N ASP A 192 -0.67 28.93 -1.96
CA ASP A 192 0.59 29.06 -2.70
C ASP A 192 1.57 27.92 -2.40
N ASN A 193 1.40 27.24 -1.26
CA ASN A 193 2.20 26.08 -0.87
C ASN A 193 1.29 24.99 -0.27
N PRO A 194 0.50 24.31 -1.13
CA PRO A 194 -0.46 23.30 -0.66
C PRO A 194 0.28 22.06 -0.19
N TYR A 195 -0.26 21.39 0.82
CA TYR A 195 0.27 20.11 1.28
C TYR A 195 -0.38 18.97 0.51
N HIS A 196 0.43 18.11 -0.11
CA HIS A 196 -0.03 16.89 -0.77
C HIS A 196 -0.49 15.87 0.29
N LEU A 197 -1.69 15.32 0.11
CA LEU A 197 -2.24 14.30 1.00
C LEU A 197 -1.95 12.90 0.44
N PHE A 198 -2.55 12.59 -0.70
CA PHE A 198 -2.37 11.35 -1.47
C PHE A 198 -3.07 11.51 -2.82
N ASP A 199 -2.75 10.63 -3.78
CA ASP A 199 -3.23 10.70 -5.16
C ASP A 199 -3.13 12.13 -5.71
N ASN A 200 -4.24 12.70 -6.15
CA ASN A 200 -4.37 14.07 -6.62
C ASN A 200 -5.06 14.99 -5.61
N PHE A 201 -5.07 14.63 -4.33
CA PHE A 201 -5.67 15.43 -3.25
C PHE A 201 -4.60 16.22 -2.51
N TYR A 202 -4.92 17.49 -2.28
CA TYR A 202 -4.10 18.44 -1.57
C TYR A 202 -4.94 19.16 -0.53
N THR A 203 -4.29 19.71 0.48
CA THR A 203 -4.93 20.57 1.47
C THR A 203 -4.24 21.92 1.57
N TYR A 204 -5.04 22.95 1.79
CA TYR A 204 -4.61 24.27 2.20
C TYR A 204 -5.77 24.99 2.88
N ASP A 205 -5.46 25.95 3.76
CA ASP A 205 -6.46 26.70 4.53
C ASP A 205 -7.45 25.77 5.26
N ASN A 206 -6.95 24.63 5.75
CA ASN A 206 -7.71 23.57 6.43
C ASN A 206 -8.89 22.99 5.60
N ARG A 207 -8.75 22.93 4.28
CA ARG A 207 -9.73 22.36 3.34
C ARG A 207 -9.05 21.42 2.36
N VAL A 208 -9.75 20.38 1.92
CA VAL A 208 -9.26 19.39 0.96
C VAL A 208 -9.74 19.74 -0.45
N PHE A 209 -8.84 19.58 -1.42
CA PHE A 209 -9.10 19.83 -2.84
C PHE A 209 -8.58 18.69 -3.69
N GLU A 210 -9.35 18.30 -4.70
CA GLU A 210 -8.92 17.39 -5.74
C GLU A 210 -8.41 18.17 -6.96
N PHE A 211 -7.19 17.86 -7.42
CA PHE A 211 -6.56 18.45 -8.60
C PHE A 211 -6.73 17.50 -9.79
N ARG A 212 -7.66 17.79 -10.71
CA ARG A 212 -7.94 16.91 -11.86
C ARG A 212 -7.17 17.35 -13.11
N ASN A 213 -6.21 16.53 -13.54
CA ASN A 213 -5.41 16.82 -14.73
C ASN A 213 -6.22 16.82 -16.04
N HIS A 214 -7.18 15.90 -16.21
CA HIS A 214 -7.90 15.71 -17.47
C HIS A 214 -8.94 16.80 -17.77
N THR A 215 -9.50 17.43 -16.75
CA THR A 215 -10.44 18.56 -16.87
C THR A 215 -9.81 19.89 -16.43
N LYS A 216 -8.58 19.87 -15.92
CA LYS A 216 -7.87 21.03 -15.35
C LYS A 216 -8.66 21.74 -14.23
N GLN A 217 -9.49 21.00 -13.50
CA GLN A 217 -10.29 21.51 -12.39
C GLN A 217 -9.57 21.32 -11.05
N ILE A 218 -9.75 22.28 -10.14
CA ILE A 218 -9.45 22.13 -8.71
C ILE A 218 -10.79 22.17 -8.00
N ILE A 219 -11.17 21.07 -7.34
CA ILE A 219 -12.52 20.87 -6.80
C ILE A 219 -12.41 20.73 -5.29
N GLU A 220 -13.07 21.60 -4.54
CA GLU A 220 -13.14 21.51 -3.08
C GLU A 220 -14.01 20.33 -2.63
N LEU A 221 -13.59 19.67 -1.55
CA LEU A 221 -14.43 18.72 -0.82
C LEU A 221 -15.17 19.49 0.28
N PRO A 222 -16.51 19.50 0.28
CA PRO A 222 -17.28 20.32 1.20
C PRO A 222 -17.09 19.87 2.65
N GLN A 223 -16.80 20.80 3.56
CA GLN A 223 -16.70 20.54 5.01
C GLN A 223 -15.65 19.47 5.41
N SER A 224 -14.63 19.28 4.56
CA SER A 224 -13.59 18.28 4.78
C SER A 224 -12.77 18.50 6.04
N ASP A 225 -12.36 17.40 6.67
CA ASP A 225 -11.31 17.37 7.69
C ASP A 225 -10.01 16.78 7.07
N PRO A 226 -9.02 17.62 6.73
CA PRO A 226 -7.82 17.15 6.03
C PRO A 226 -6.95 16.16 6.82
N VAL A 227 -7.02 16.21 8.15
CA VAL A 227 -6.20 15.37 9.04
C VAL A 227 -6.68 13.92 8.99
N SER A 228 -7.99 13.70 9.03
CA SER A 228 -8.62 12.38 8.97
C SER A 228 -9.03 11.93 7.57
N PHE A 229 -8.83 12.79 6.56
CA PHE A 229 -9.10 12.47 5.16
C PHE A 229 -8.28 11.27 4.69
N ARG A 230 -8.96 10.31 4.06
CA ARG A 230 -8.42 9.00 3.67
C ARG A 230 -9.17 8.39 2.48
N ASP A 231 -8.52 7.44 1.82
CA ASP A 231 -9.13 6.55 0.83
C ASP A 231 -9.57 5.23 1.48
N VAL A 232 -10.79 4.80 1.16
CA VAL A 232 -11.40 3.55 1.61
C VAL A 232 -11.83 2.75 0.38
N ALA A 233 -10.86 2.08 -0.25
CA ALA A 233 -11.04 1.31 -1.48
C ALA A 233 -11.67 2.15 -2.61
N GLY A 234 -11.09 3.31 -2.89
CA GLY A 234 -11.54 4.25 -3.92
C GLY A 234 -12.58 5.28 -3.43
N ILE A 235 -13.22 5.05 -2.29
CA ILE A 235 -14.20 5.96 -1.70
C ILE A 235 -13.49 6.90 -0.72
N LYS A 236 -13.70 8.20 -0.87
CA LYS A 236 -13.07 9.21 -0.02
C LYS A 236 -13.89 9.42 1.25
N ALA A 237 -13.24 9.47 2.40
CA ALA A 237 -13.88 9.72 3.69
C ALA A 237 -12.97 10.53 4.61
N ASP A 238 -13.56 11.18 5.59
CA ASP A 238 -12.86 11.70 6.77
C ASP A 238 -13.60 11.26 8.04
N LYS A 239 -13.28 11.83 9.21
CA LYS A 239 -13.94 11.46 10.46
C LYS A 239 -15.41 11.88 10.53
N ASN A 240 -15.83 12.84 9.71
CA ASN A 240 -17.18 13.41 9.72
C ASN A 240 -18.03 12.82 8.61
N PHE A 241 -17.48 12.69 7.40
CA PHE A 241 -18.25 12.46 6.18
C PHE A 241 -17.62 11.42 5.26
N VAL A 242 -18.47 10.85 4.40
CA VAL A 242 -18.07 10.06 3.23
C VAL A 242 -18.47 10.84 1.98
N TYR A 243 -17.60 10.86 0.98
CA TYR A 243 -17.71 11.75 -0.17
C TYR A 243 -17.89 10.99 -1.47
N ASN A 244 -18.65 11.59 -2.39
CA ASN A 244 -18.81 11.10 -3.75
C ASN A 244 -18.56 12.22 -4.77
N ALA A 245 -17.94 11.87 -5.90
CA ALA A 245 -17.76 12.79 -7.01
C ALA A 245 -18.91 12.62 -8.01
N VAL A 246 -19.66 13.70 -8.23
CA VAL A 246 -20.80 13.73 -9.16
C VAL A 246 -20.64 14.83 -10.20
N LEU A 247 -21.36 14.72 -11.31
CA LEU A 247 -21.47 15.81 -12.26
C LEU A 247 -22.32 16.92 -11.64
N ALA A 248 -21.91 18.18 -11.83
CA ALA A 248 -22.75 19.32 -11.48
C ALA A 248 -24.06 19.28 -12.30
N PRO A 249 -25.18 19.85 -11.81
CA PRO A 249 -26.50 19.75 -12.47
C PRO A 249 -26.53 20.15 -13.95
N ASN A 250 -25.68 21.10 -14.36
CA ASN A 250 -25.58 21.60 -15.74
C ASN A 250 -24.28 21.16 -16.44
N SER A 251 -23.63 20.12 -15.94
CA SER A 251 -22.40 19.60 -16.53
C SER A 251 -22.66 18.90 -17.87
N PRO A 252 -21.76 19.05 -18.85
CA PRO A 252 -21.62 18.08 -19.94
C PRO A 252 -21.45 16.65 -19.42
N PRO A 253 -21.73 15.61 -20.24
CA PRO A 253 -21.57 14.21 -19.83
C PRO A 253 -20.12 13.93 -19.44
N SER A 254 -19.90 13.00 -18.50
CA SER A 254 -18.56 12.66 -18.01
C SER A 254 -17.61 12.12 -19.09
N THR A 255 -18.18 11.57 -20.18
CA THR A 255 -17.44 11.01 -21.30
C THR A 255 -18.04 11.44 -22.63
N ILE A 256 -17.19 11.47 -23.66
CA ILE A 256 -17.56 11.76 -25.04
C ILE A 256 -17.01 10.69 -25.97
N LYS A 257 -17.68 10.47 -27.10
CA LYS A 257 -17.19 9.57 -28.15
C LYS A 257 -16.28 10.34 -29.11
N VAL A 258 -15.15 9.73 -29.46
CA VAL A 258 -14.24 10.20 -30.51
C VAL A 258 -14.01 9.02 -31.45
N GLY A 259 -14.76 9.00 -32.56
CA GLY A 259 -14.86 7.83 -33.42
C GLY A 259 -15.47 6.64 -32.67
N SER A 260 -14.77 5.50 -32.67
CA SER A 260 -15.17 4.28 -31.95
C SER A 260 -14.78 4.27 -30.47
N PHE A 261 -13.98 5.24 -30.00
CA PHE A 261 -13.47 5.28 -28.64
C PHE A 261 -14.30 6.20 -27.74
N THR A 262 -14.39 5.84 -26.46
CA THR A 262 -14.93 6.71 -25.40
C THR A 262 -13.75 7.30 -24.63
N LYS A 263 -13.74 8.62 -24.44
CA LYS A 263 -12.76 9.30 -23.58
C LYS A 263 -13.45 10.18 -22.54
N ASN A 264 -12.72 10.54 -21.49
CA ASN A 264 -13.18 11.54 -20.52
C ASN A 264 -13.47 12.86 -21.24
N ASN A 265 -14.60 13.47 -20.88
CA ASN A 265 -14.97 14.77 -21.41
C ASN A 265 -14.18 15.87 -20.65
N PRO A 266 -13.28 16.61 -21.30
CA PRO A 266 -12.54 17.68 -20.64
C PRO A 266 -13.45 18.81 -20.15
N ASP A 267 -14.65 18.95 -20.74
CA ASP A 267 -15.62 20.00 -20.41
C ASP A 267 -16.60 19.57 -19.30
N ALA A 268 -16.53 18.32 -18.81
CA ALA A 268 -17.37 17.88 -17.71
C ALA A 268 -17.04 18.64 -16.43
N ILE A 269 -18.06 19.18 -15.78
CA ILE A 269 -17.99 19.95 -14.53
C ILE A 269 -18.32 19.01 -13.38
N TRP A 270 -17.37 18.82 -12.48
CA TRP A 270 -17.50 17.90 -11.36
C TRP A 270 -17.57 18.63 -10.03
N GLN A 271 -18.25 18.02 -9.07
CA GLN A 271 -18.31 18.47 -7.69
C GLN A 271 -18.21 17.29 -6.74
N TRP A 272 -17.66 17.52 -5.56
CA TRP A 272 -17.74 16.59 -4.44
C TRP A 272 -18.98 16.89 -3.62
N VAL A 273 -19.70 15.83 -3.24
CA VAL A 273 -20.87 15.90 -2.36
C VAL A 273 -20.68 14.96 -1.18
N ILE A 274 -21.29 15.31 -0.05
CA ILE A 274 -21.39 14.45 1.12
C ILE A 274 -22.47 13.40 0.83
N MET A 275 -22.16 12.13 1.12
CA MET A 275 -23.15 11.06 1.14
C MET A 275 -23.82 11.03 2.51
N GLU A 276 -25.09 11.40 2.53
CA GLU A 276 -25.89 11.49 3.76
C GLU A 276 -26.15 10.11 4.38
N GLY A 277 -26.28 10.08 5.71
CA GLY A 277 -26.64 8.86 6.46
C GLY A 277 -25.54 7.83 6.63
N ILE A 278 -24.28 8.18 6.32
CA ILE A 278 -23.11 7.31 6.50
C ILE A 278 -22.16 7.96 7.51
N ASP A 279 -21.78 7.20 8.54
CA ASP A 279 -20.87 7.67 9.58
C ASP A 279 -19.41 7.65 9.09
N GLY A 280 -18.83 8.84 8.87
CA GLY A 280 -17.46 8.97 8.35
C GLY A 280 -16.40 8.30 9.23
N GLU A 281 -16.49 8.42 10.56
CA GLU A 281 -15.50 7.89 11.50
C GLU A 281 -15.36 6.36 11.41
N SER A 282 -16.47 5.64 11.40
CA SER A 282 -16.48 4.17 11.38
C SER A 282 -16.56 3.56 9.98
N PHE A 283 -16.71 4.38 8.93
CA PHE A 283 -16.80 3.90 7.55
C PHE A 283 -15.50 3.20 7.11
N ASN A 284 -15.63 1.94 6.70
CA ASN A 284 -14.53 1.12 6.21
C ASN A 284 -15.03 0.00 5.26
N TYR A 285 -14.14 -0.63 4.50
CA TYR A 285 -14.44 -1.85 3.77
C TYR A 285 -14.71 -3.02 4.73
N VAL A 286 -15.52 -4.01 4.30
CA VAL A 286 -15.72 -5.26 5.06
C VAL A 286 -14.47 -6.15 4.99
N LYS A 287 -13.80 -6.19 3.83
CA LYS A 287 -12.56 -6.92 3.60
C LYS A 287 -11.75 -6.21 2.51
N GLU A 288 -10.48 -5.92 2.79
CA GLU A 288 -9.58 -5.29 1.83
C GLU A 288 -9.21 -6.28 0.73
N LYS A 289 -9.69 -6.04 -0.49
CA LYS A 289 -9.29 -6.76 -1.70
C LYS A 289 -9.29 -5.83 -2.90
N TRP A 290 -8.60 -6.25 -3.97
CA TRP A 290 -8.64 -5.56 -5.25
C TRP A 290 -10.06 -5.47 -5.84
N ASP A 291 -10.95 -6.39 -5.47
CA ASP A 291 -12.37 -6.45 -5.82
C ASP A 291 -13.28 -6.12 -4.63
N THR A 292 -12.91 -5.16 -3.77
CA THR A 292 -13.76 -4.77 -2.62
C THR A 292 -15.20 -4.46 -3.05
N VAL A 293 -16.17 -5.19 -2.47
CA VAL A 293 -17.61 -5.13 -2.84
C VAL A 293 -18.48 -4.50 -1.77
N TYR A 294 -18.14 -4.71 -0.50
CA TYR A 294 -18.96 -4.30 0.63
C TYR A 294 -18.18 -3.35 1.54
N TRP A 295 -18.85 -2.30 1.96
CA TRP A 295 -18.41 -1.36 2.98
C TRP A 295 -19.35 -1.45 4.17
N LYS A 296 -18.94 -0.91 5.31
CA LYS A 296 -19.77 -0.79 6.50
C LYS A 296 -19.38 0.44 7.29
N ASP A 297 -20.33 0.96 8.03
CA ASP A 297 -20.09 1.88 9.13
C ASP A 297 -20.63 1.25 10.44
N LYS A 298 -20.74 2.04 11.50
CA LYS A 298 -21.29 1.60 12.79
C LYS A 298 -22.79 1.24 12.72
N ASN A 299 -23.51 1.68 11.69
CA ASN A 299 -24.95 1.56 11.58
C ASN A 299 -25.38 0.47 10.57
N ALA A 300 -24.67 0.31 9.45
CA ALA A 300 -25.12 -0.50 8.32
C ALA A 300 -23.98 -1.08 7.48
N VAL A 301 -24.36 -1.99 6.58
CA VAL A 301 -23.53 -2.51 5.48
C VAL A 301 -23.99 -1.82 4.19
N PHE A 302 -23.05 -1.53 3.30
CA PHE A 302 -23.29 -0.84 2.05
C PHE A 302 -22.65 -1.60 0.89
N ILE A 303 -23.23 -1.43 -0.30
CA ILE A 303 -22.59 -1.76 -1.57
C ILE A 303 -22.42 -0.49 -2.40
N TYR A 304 -21.41 -0.45 -3.26
CA TYR A 304 -21.23 0.65 -4.20
C TYR A 304 -21.83 0.32 -5.56
N LYS A 305 -22.88 1.04 -5.97
CA LYS A 305 -23.61 0.82 -7.23
C LYS A 305 -24.03 2.15 -7.81
N ASN A 306 -23.96 2.29 -9.14
CA ASN A 306 -24.32 3.53 -9.84
C ASN A 306 -23.63 4.78 -9.30
N LYS A 307 -22.39 4.64 -8.83
CA LYS A 307 -21.60 5.69 -8.18
C LYS A 307 -22.14 6.15 -6.83
N GLU A 308 -22.93 5.35 -6.12
CA GLU A 308 -23.44 5.68 -4.79
C GLU A 308 -23.25 4.49 -3.84
N LEU A 309 -23.12 4.78 -2.54
CA LEU A 309 -23.20 3.77 -1.49
C LEU A 309 -24.66 3.53 -1.14
N ILE A 310 -25.14 2.33 -1.45
CA ILE A 310 -26.50 1.90 -1.17
C ILE A 310 -26.46 0.99 0.05
N LYS A 311 -27.29 1.29 1.05
CA LYS A 311 -27.48 0.43 2.21
C LYS A 311 -28.00 -0.95 1.78
N LEU A 312 -27.34 -1.99 2.27
CA LEU A 312 -27.75 -3.37 2.07
C LEU A 312 -28.88 -3.70 3.05
N GLU A 313 -30.12 -3.61 2.58
CA GLU A 313 -31.29 -3.83 3.43
C GLU A 313 -31.35 -5.27 3.95
N GLY A 314 -31.72 -5.42 5.24
CA GLY A 314 -31.80 -6.71 5.92
C GLY A 314 -30.46 -7.32 6.37
N ALA A 315 -29.32 -6.69 6.06
CA ALA A 315 -28.02 -7.15 6.51
C ALA A 315 -27.78 -6.88 8.01
N ASP A 316 -27.43 -7.91 8.76
CA ASP A 316 -26.93 -7.77 10.13
C ASP A 316 -25.47 -7.33 10.09
N ARG A 317 -25.25 -6.00 10.14
CA ARG A 317 -23.92 -5.37 10.21
C ARG A 317 -23.01 -6.11 11.19
N SER A 318 -23.56 -6.36 12.38
CA SER A 318 -23.26 -7.48 13.26
C SER A 318 -22.11 -8.41 12.91
N SER A 319 -22.59 -9.39 12.17
CA SER A 319 -22.01 -10.66 11.78
C SER A 319 -21.64 -10.66 10.30
N PHE A 320 -21.85 -9.54 9.58
CA PHE A 320 -21.60 -9.45 8.16
C PHE A 320 -20.11 -9.66 7.84
N THR A 321 -19.86 -10.59 6.93
CA THR A 321 -18.53 -10.96 6.45
C THR A 321 -18.54 -11.13 4.94
N TYR A 322 -17.42 -10.81 4.31
CA TYR A 322 -17.20 -11.13 2.90
C TYR A 322 -16.69 -12.57 2.77
N LEU A 323 -17.25 -13.32 1.83
CA LEU A 323 -16.82 -14.67 1.50
C LEU A 323 -15.72 -14.62 0.41
N ASP A 324 -16.13 -14.73 -0.85
CA ASP A 324 -15.37 -14.56 -2.10
C ASP A 324 -16.37 -14.37 -3.24
N PHE A 325 -15.91 -14.06 -4.46
CA PHE A 325 -16.76 -13.99 -5.66
C PHE A 325 -17.94 -13.01 -5.54
N CYS A 326 -17.72 -11.89 -4.83
CA CYS A 326 -18.73 -10.88 -4.50
C CYS A 326 -19.86 -11.37 -3.57
N TYR A 327 -19.75 -12.55 -2.96
CA TYR A 327 -20.71 -12.99 -1.94
C TYR A 327 -20.40 -12.38 -0.57
N GLY A 328 -21.47 -11.99 0.13
CA GLY A 328 -21.48 -11.59 1.53
C GLY A 328 -22.35 -12.54 2.34
N LYS A 329 -22.16 -12.57 3.65
CA LYS A 329 -22.96 -13.39 4.56
C LYS A 329 -23.08 -12.70 5.90
N ASP A 330 -24.25 -12.78 6.51
CA ASP A 330 -24.46 -12.56 7.94
C ASP A 330 -25.02 -13.82 8.62
N ASN A 331 -25.50 -13.73 9.85
CA ASN A 331 -26.06 -14.87 10.57
C ASN A 331 -27.41 -15.38 10.01
N ASN A 332 -28.10 -14.60 9.19
CA ASN A 332 -29.46 -14.85 8.72
C ASN A 332 -29.53 -15.10 7.21
N HIS A 333 -28.64 -14.49 6.44
CA HIS A 333 -28.72 -14.42 4.99
C HIS A 333 -27.35 -14.59 4.32
N ILE A 334 -27.38 -15.08 3.09
CA ILE A 334 -26.27 -14.99 2.15
C ILE A 334 -26.67 -14.00 1.05
N PHE A 335 -25.73 -13.15 0.67
CA PHE A 335 -25.91 -12.08 -0.28
C PHE A 335 -25.03 -12.30 -1.50
N TYR A 336 -25.56 -12.01 -2.69
CA TYR A 336 -24.79 -11.70 -3.88
C TYR A 336 -25.03 -10.25 -4.25
N LEU A 337 -24.02 -9.40 -4.08
CA LEU A 337 -24.16 -7.94 -4.19
C LEU A 337 -25.29 -7.42 -3.30
N ASP A 338 -26.31 -6.77 -3.87
CA ASP A 338 -27.50 -6.25 -3.19
C ASP A 338 -28.62 -7.28 -2.97
N GLN A 339 -28.44 -8.53 -3.40
CA GLN A 339 -29.51 -9.53 -3.40
C GLN A 339 -29.28 -10.60 -2.34
N VAL A 340 -30.32 -10.90 -1.55
CA VAL A 340 -30.36 -12.11 -0.72
C VAL A 340 -30.60 -13.31 -1.64
N ILE A 341 -29.75 -14.33 -1.53
CA ILE A 341 -29.94 -15.61 -2.21
C ILE A 341 -30.35 -16.70 -1.19
N PRO A 342 -31.29 -17.60 -1.55
CA PRO A 342 -31.88 -18.58 -0.63
C PRO A 342 -30.95 -19.78 -0.36
N ILE A 343 -29.74 -19.52 0.11
CA ILE A 343 -28.77 -20.57 0.53
C ILE A 343 -28.81 -20.70 2.05
N ASP A 344 -28.81 -21.94 2.55
CA ASP A 344 -28.66 -22.24 3.99
C ASP A 344 -27.36 -21.64 4.53
N VAL A 345 -27.51 -20.58 5.33
CA VAL A 345 -26.44 -19.80 5.96
C VAL A 345 -25.49 -20.66 6.82
N ASN A 346 -25.95 -21.81 7.33
CA ASN A 346 -25.16 -22.69 8.19
C ASN A 346 -24.61 -23.92 7.45
N ASN A 347 -25.18 -24.29 6.30
CA ASN A 347 -24.83 -25.52 5.59
C ASN A 347 -24.73 -25.31 4.06
N TYR A 348 -23.66 -24.64 3.62
CA TYR A 348 -23.40 -24.41 2.21
C TYR A 348 -21.95 -24.73 1.82
N THR A 349 -21.71 -24.88 0.52
CA THR A 349 -20.38 -24.96 -0.08
C THR A 349 -20.22 -23.83 -1.08
N LEU A 350 -19.15 -23.04 -0.95
CA LEU A 350 -18.67 -22.11 -1.98
C LEU A 350 -17.38 -22.67 -2.57
N ASN A 351 -17.39 -23.01 -3.86
CA ASN A 351 -16.23 -23.62 -4.51
C ASN A 351 -15.33 -22.58 -5.20
N LYS A 352 -14.15 -23.01 -5.66
CA LYS A 352 -13.15 -22.17 -6.33
C LYS A 352 -13.60 -21.57 -7.68
N ASN A 353 -14.75 -21.98 -8.20
CA ASN A 353 -15.31 -21.52 -9.45
C ASN A 353 -16.48 -20.54 -9.25
N GLY A 354 -16.77 -20.14 -7.99
CA GLY A 354 -17.85 -19.19 -7.68
C GLY A 354 -19.24 -19.79 -7.58
N PHE A 355 -19.38 -21.12 -7.63
CA PHE A 355 -20.66 -21.78 -7.34
C PHE A 355 -20.87 -21.86 -5.84
N ILE A 356 -22.05 -21.46 -5.39
CA ILE A 356 -22.51 -21.60 -4.02
C ILE A 356 -23.75 -22.47 -3.98
N TYR A 357 -23.77 -23.48 -3.11
CA TYR A 357 -24.88 -24.42 -3.06
C TYR A 357 -25.08 -25.01 -1.67
N ASP A 358 -26.33 -25.37 -1.36
CA ASP A 358 -26.72 -26.10 -0.16
C ASP A 358 -27.38 -27.44 -0.55
N LYS A 359 -28.27 -27.99 0.28
CA LYS A 359 -28.98 -29.24 -0.02
C LYS A 359 -30.11 -29.11 -1.06
N LYS A 360 -30.53 -27.89 -1.40
CA LYS A 360 -31.70 -27.60 -2.23
C LYS A 360 -31.37 -26.75 -3.46
N ASN A 361 -30.44 -25.81 -3.31
CA ASN A 361 -30.22 -24.74 -4.26
C ASN A 361 -28.78 -24.74 -4.74
N VAL A 362 -28.59 -24.52 -6.04
CA VAL A 362 -27.28 -24.26 -6.66
C VAL A 362 -27.32 -22.88 -7.30
N PHE A 363 -26.37 -22.03 -6.96
CA PHE A 363 -26.23 -20.68 -7.51
C PHE A 363 -24.85 -20.49 -8.13
N HIS A 364 -24.81 -19.71 -9.20
CA HIS A 364 -23.58 -19.13 -9.73
C HIS A 364 -23.83 -17.65 -10.00
N TYR A 365 -23.30 -16.83 -9.09
CA TYR A 365 -23.55 -15.40 -8.96
C TYR A 365 -25.06 -15.13 -8.79
N GLU A 366 -25.65 -14.29 -9.64
CA GLU A 366 -27.08 -13.97 -9.64
C GLU A 366 -28.00 -15.12 -10.09
N ASN A 367 -27.44 -16.20 -10.67
CA ASN A 367 -28.25 -17.21 -11.35
C ASN A 367 -28.47 -18.43 -10.46
N GLN A 368 -29.74 -18.71 -10.15
CA GLN A 368 -30.16 -20.02 -9.65
C GLN A 368 -30.14 -21.04 -10.79
N LEU A 369 -29.58 -22.22 -10.53
CA LEU A 369 -29.51 -23.32 -11.49
C LEU A 369 -30.43 -24.46 -11.04
N GLU A 370 -31.30 -24.90 -11.94
CA GLU A 370 -32.22 -26.03 -11.75
C GLU A 370 -31.46 -27.36 -11.85
N LEU A 371 -30.68 -27.66 -10.82
CA LEU A 371 -29.86 -28.87 -10.66
C LEU A 371 -30.16 -29.55 -9.34
N ASP A 372 -29.97 -30.88 -9.27
CA ASP A 372 -29.99 -31.60 -8.00
C ASP A 372 -28.77 -31.22 -7.16
N ALA A 373 -28.98 -30.30 -6.21
CA ALA A 373 -27.92 -29.75 -5.36
C ALA A 373 -27.20 -30.83 -4.52
N GLY A 374 -27.90 -31.91 -4.14
CA GLY A 374 -27.33 -33.00 -3.37
C GLY A 374 -26.28 -33.84 -4.11
N THR A 375 -26.34 -33.87 -5.44
CA THR A 375 -25.42 -34.62 -6.30
C THR A 375 -24.61 -33.74 -7.25
N PHE A 376 -24.80 -32.42 -7.16
CA PHE A 376 -24.13 -31.41 -7.99
C PHE A 376 -22.60 -31.49 -7.93
N LYS A 377 -21.97 -31.47 -9.11
CA LYS A 377 -20.52 -31.41 -9.30
C LYS A 377 -20.16 -30.52 -10.48
N VAL A 378 -19.01 -29.87 -10.37
CA VAL A 378 -18.32 -29.26 -11.51
C VAL A 378 -17.29 -30.25 -12.03
N LEU A 379 -17.49 -30.80 -13.23
CA LEU A 379 -16.59 -31.79 -13.84
C LEU A 379 -15.41 -31.15 -14.55
N LYS A 380 -15.69 -30.10 -15.34
CA LYS A 380 -14.70 -29.41 -16.16
C LYS A 380 -15.04 -27.93 -16.22
N TYR A 381 -14.00 -27.12 -16.34
CA TYR A 381 -14.10 -25.71 -16.69
C TYR A 381 -13.17 -25.43 -17.87
N GLU A 382 -13.71 -24.89 -18.96
CA GLU A 382 -12.94 -24.58 -20.15
C GLU A 382 -12.39 -23.16 -20.10
N SER A 383 -11.31 -22.96 -19.35
CA SER A 383 -10.35 -21.87 -19.58
C SER A 383 -9.13 -22.02 -18.67
N GLU A 384 -7.96 -22.24 -19.28
CA GLU A 384 -6.66 -22.22 -18.60
C GLU A 384 -6.10 -20.80 -18.43
N VAL A 385 -6.74 -19.79 -19.04
CA VAL A 385 -6.20 -18.42 -19.14
C VAL A 385 -7.01 -17.40 -18.32
N ASN A 386 -8.30 -17.65 -18.07
CA ASN A 386 -9.16 -16.78 -17.29
C ASN A 386 -10.27 -17.58 -16.55
N PRO A 387 -10.27 -17.67 -15.21
CA PRO A 387 -11.26 -18.40 -14.41
C PRO A 387 -12.67 -17.79 -14.38
N PHE A 388 -12.89 -16.66 -15.04
CA PHE A 388 -14.18 -15.94 -15.12
C PHE A 388 -14.83 -15.99 -16.52
N MET A 389 -14.24 -16.74 -17.45
CA MET A 389 -14.61 -16.80 -18.87
C MET A 389 -14.57 -18.23 -19.36
N GLY A 390 -15.73 -18.81 -19.67
CA GLY A 390 -15.77 -20.13 -20.29
C GLY A 390 -17.07 -20.87 -20.04
N GLU A 391 -17.10 -22.09 -20.55
CA GLU A 391 -18.17 -23.04 -20.34
C GLU A 391 -17.80 -24.01 -19.22
N PHE A 392 -18.74 -24.27 -18.33
CA PHE A 392 -18.63 -25.30 -17.30
C PHE A 392 -19.34 -26.56 -17.77
N ILE A 393 -18.73 -27.71 -17.53
CA ILE A 393 -19.40 -29.00 -17.58
C ILE A 393 -19.81 -29.35 -16.16
N LEU A 394 -21.12 -29.37 -15.94
CA LEU A 394 -21.77 -29.68 -14.67
C LEU A 394 -22.36 -31.08 -14.73
N GLU A 395 -22.49 -31.72 -13.57
CA GLU A 395 -23.16 -33.02 -13.44
C GLU A 395 -24.02 -33.03 -12.18
N ASP A 396 -25.17 -33.64 -12.28
CA ASP A 396 -26.00 -34.06 -11.15
C ASP A 396 -26.52 -35.49 -11.41
N LYS A 397 -27.41 -36.01 -10.56
CA LYS A 397 -28.00 -37.34 -10.74
C LYS A 397 -28.85 -37.50 -12.01
N ASN A 398 -29.34 -36.39 -12.58
CA ASN A 398 -30.23 -36.36 -13.75
C ASN A 398 -29.44 -36.29 -15.06
N GLY A 399 -28.19 -35.83 -15.03
CA GLY A 399 -27.32 -35.90 -16.20
C GLY A 399 -26.13 -34.94 -16.17
N ARG A 400 -25.59 -34.69 -17.36
CA ARG A 400 -24.50 -33.74 -17.60
C ARG A 400 -24.99 -32.54 -18.36
N TYR A 401 -24.43 -31.39 -18.02
CA TYR A 401 -24.87 -30.12 -18.55
C TYR A 401 -23.70 -29.22 -18.90
N SER A 402 -23.90 -28.44 -19.94
CA SER A 402 -23.03 -27.37 -20.36
C SER A 402 -23.63 -26.05 -19.87
N TYR A 403 -22.92 -25.32 -19.01
CA TYR A 403 -23.36 -24.06 -18.41
C TYR A 403 -22.44 -22.90 -18.81
N ASN A 404 -23.04 -21.77 -19.22
CA ASN A 404 -22.30 -20.56 -19.49
C ASN A 404 -23.13 -19.34 -19.09
N ARG A 405 -22.62 -18.56 -18.13
CA ARG A 405 -23.26 -17.36 -17.56
C ARG A 405 -23.66 -16.32 -18.62
N LYS A 406 -22.94 -16.25 -19.76
CA LYS A 406 -23.19 -15.25 -20.80
C LYS A 406 -24.27 -15.66 -21.83
N ARG A 407 -24.82 -16.87 -21.75
CA ARG A 407 -25.91 -17.29 -22.65
C ARG A 407 -27.19 -16.53 -22.32
N LYS A 408 -27.85 -16.00 -23.35
CA LYS A 408 -29.05 -15.14 -23.19
C LYS A 408 -30.33 -15.91 -22.93
N ASP A 409 -30.51 -17.06 -23.59
CA ASP A 409 -31.82 -17.74 -23.61
C ASP A 409 -31.86 -18.96 -22.69
N GLU A 410 -30.74 -19.67 -22.57
CA GLU A 410 -30.64 -20.92 -21.81
C GLU A 410 -29.24 -21.03 -21.21
N LEU A 411 -29.15 -20.78 -19.91
CA LEU A 411 -27.89 -20.80 -19.18
C LEU A 411 -27.27 -22.20 -19.13
N ILE A 412 -28.11 -23.23 -19.03
CA ILE A 412 -27.73 -24.62 -18.85
C ILE A 412 -28.33 -25.50 -19.95
N ARG A 413 -27.50 -26.26 -20.65
CA ARG A 413 -27.91 -27.16 -21.73
C ARG A 413 -27.57 -28.60 -21.41
N PRO A 414 -28.48 -29.57 -21.55
CA PRO A 414 -28.13 -30.96 -21.39
C PRO A 414 -27.09 -31.37 -22.45
N ILE A 415 -26.11 -32.17 -22.05
CA ILE A 415 -25.13 -32.77 -22.95
C ILE A 415 -25.61 -34.19 -23.21
N SER A 416 -25.94 -34.50 -24.47
CA SER A 416 -26.23 -35.88 -24.88
C SER A 416 -24.99 -36.74 -24.60
N ASN A 417 -25.16 -37.82 -23.83
CA ASN A 417 -24.12 -38.85 -23.75
C ASN A 417 -23.93 -39.43 -25.18
N PRO A 418 -22.69 -39.60 -25.66
CA PRO A 418 -22.45 -40.41 -26.86
C PRO A 418 -22.88 -41.87 -26.66
#